data_AF-E6TXW2-F1
#
_entry.id   AF-E6TXW2-F1
#
_cell.length_a   1.000
_cell.length_b   1.000
_cell.length_c   1.000
_cell.angle_alpha   90.00
_cell.angle_beta   90.00
_cell.angle_gamma   90.00
#
_symmetry.space_group_name_H-M   'P 1'
#
loop_
_entity.id
_entity.type
_entity.pdbx_description
1 polymer ?
#
loop_
_entity_poly.entity_id
_entity_poly.type
_entity_poly.pdbx_seq_one_letter_code
_entity_poly.pdbx_strand_id
1 'polypeptide(L)'
;MPQNKAIKKMADRVVEGYEAIHQKNYGRAKQLLEPLRELLHQEDRPNITFLSYLAIAQIGTKDIENFLETFEELEKYDAKNVKEEKLKTRVAELFQELMESLGDTRIGE
;
A
#
# COMPACT_ATOMS: atom_id res chain seq x y z
N MET A 1 2.08 32.25 7.10
CA MET A 1 2.79 31.00 6.76
C MET A 1 1.79 29.87 6.47
N PRO A 2 1.36 29.66 5.21
CA PRO A 2 0.38 28.63 4.84
C PRO A 2 0.97 27.21 4.68
N GLN A 3 2.26 27.09 4.37
CA GLN A 3 2.94 25.81 4.10
C GLN A 3 2.81 24.81 5.26
N ASN A 4 2.88 25.28 6.50
CA ASN A 4 2.84 24.40 7.68
C ASN A 4 1.48 23.72 7.90
N LYS A 5 0.37 24.32 7.42
CA LYS A 5 -0.98 23.74 7.57
C LYS A 5 -1.26 22.66 6.52
N ALA A 6 -0.78 22.84 5.29
CA ALA A 6 -0.96 21.86 4.22
C ALA A 6 -0.17 20.58 4.48
N ILE A 7 1.10 20.71 4.90
CA ILE A 7 1.95 19.57 5.27
C ILE A 7 1.34 18.80 6.44
N LYS A 8 0.86 19.51 7.47
CA LYS A 8 0.21 18.86 8.62
C LYS A 8 -1.03 18.06 8.20
N LYS A 9 -1.93 18.65 7.41
CA LYS A 9 -3.13 17.94 6.92
C LYS A 9 -2.80 16.70 6.10
N MET A 10 -1.72 16.76 5.33
CA MET A 10 -1.23 15.61 4.55
C MET A 10 -0.70 14.51 5.46
N ALA A 11 0.11 14.86 6.47
CA ALA A 11 0.59 13.90 7.46
C ALA A 11 -0.57 13.26 8.23
N ASP A 12 -1.55 14.06 8.68
CA ASP A 12 -2.75 13.59 9.36
C ASP A 12 -3.52 12.59 8.47
N ARG A 13 -3.68 12.92 7.17
CA ARG A 13 -4.32 12.04 6.17
C ARG A 13 -3.62 10.70 6.01
N VAL A 14 -2.28 10.68 6.03
CA VAL A 14 -1.50 9.44 5.94
C VAL A 14 -1.68 8.59 7.20
N VAL A 15 -1.59 9.21 8.37
CA VAL A 15 -1.79 8.52 9.66
C VAL A 15 -3.19 7.92 9.74
N GLU A 16 -4.23 8.70 9.39
CA GLU A 16 -5.61 8.22 9.30
C GLU A 16 -5.73 7.04 8.30
N GLY A 17 -5.00 7.10 7.19
CA GLY A 17 -4.99 6.02 6.20
C GLY A 17 -4.43 4.72 6.77
N TYR A 18 -3.33 4.79 7.53
CA TYR A 18 -2.73 3.63 8.19
C TYR A 18 -3.64 3.06 9.29
N GLU A 19 -4.25 3.93 10.09
CA GLU A 19 -5.23 3.51 11.10
C GLU A 19 -6.44 2.80 10.47
N ALA A 20 -6.94 3.31 9.33
CA ALA A 20 -8.03 2.68 8.61
C ALA A 20 -7.67 1.26 8.12
N ILE A 21 -6.42 0.99 7.72
CA ILE A 21 -5.95 -0.37 7.41
C ILE A 21 -6.01 -1.27 8.63
N HIS A 22 -5.53 -0.79 9.78
CA HIS A 22 -5.58 -1.56 11.03
C HIS A 22 -7.02 -1.88 11.47
N GLN A 23 -7.97 -1.02 11.13
CA GLN A 23 -9.41 -1.22 11.36
C GLN A 23 -10.11 -2.02 10.25
N LYS A 24 -9.37 -2.53 9.25
CA LYS A 24 -9.89 -3.22 8.05
C LYS A 24 -10.86 -2.39 7.21
N ASN A 25 -10.82 -1.06 7.35
CA ASN A 25 -11.59 -0.14 6.52
C ASN A 25 -10.79 0.23 5.26
N TYR A 26 -10.61 -0.75 4.38
CA TYR A 26 -9.75 -0.64 3.20
C TYR A 26 -10.24 0.43 2.22
N GLY A 27 -11.56 0.59 2.07
CA GLY A 27 -12.14 1.65 1.23
C GLY A 27 -11.74 3.05 1.70
N ARG A 28 -11.83 3.31 3.01
CA ARG A 28 -11.40 4.60 3.59
C ARG A 28 -9.89 4.77 3.49
N ALA A 29 -9.11 3.73 3.78
CA ALA A 29 -7.66 3.78 3.68
C ALA A 29 -7.22 4.15 2.26
N LYS A 30 -7.78 3.49 1.24
CA LYS A 30 -7.48 3.77 -0.16
C LYS A 30 -7.85 5.21 -0.54
N GLN A 31 -9.05 5.67 -0.18
CA GLN A 31 -9.47 7.06 -0.42
C GLN A 31 -8.49 8.08 0.20
N LEU A 32 -7.89 7.76 1.35
CA LEU A 32 -6.94 8.63 2.03
C LEU A 32 -5.55 8.58 1.38
N LEU A 33 -5.05 7.38 1.07
CA LEU A 33 -3.67 7.16 0.65
C LEU A 33 -3.46 7.34 -0.86
N GLU A 34 -4.33 6.79 -1.72
CA GLU A 34 -4.15 6.77 -3.19
C GLU A 34 -3.82 8.15 -3.79
N PRO A 35 -4.52 9.25 -3.43
CA PRO A 35 -4.25 10.57 -4.01
C PRO A 35 -2.87 11.14 -3.62
N LEU A 36 -2.18 10.51 -2.66
CA LEU A 36 -0.88 10.93 -2.17
C LEU A 36 0.27 10.12 -2.77
N ARG A 37 0.01 9.10 -3.62
CA ARG A 37 1.04 8.20 -4.18
C ARG A 37 2.18 8.99 -4.82
N GLU A 38 1.86 9.82 -5.81
CA GLU A 38 2.83 10.66 -6.54
C GLU A 38 3.60 11.66 -5.66
N LEU A 39 3.03 12.05 -4.51
CA LEU A 39 3.67 13.02 -3.62
C LEU A 39 4.58 12.35 -2.59
N LEU A 40 4.22 11.17 -2.10
CA LEU A 40 4.92 10.48 -1.01
C LEU A 40 5.83 9.37 -1.49
N HIS A 41 5.73 9.02 -2.77
CA HIS A 41 6.59 8.07 -3.41
C HIS A 41 7.13 8.64 -4.72
N GLN A 42 8.45 8.69 -4.83
CA GLN A 42 9.18 9.07 -6.04
C GLN A 42 10.28 8.03 -6.27
N GLU A 43 10.66 7.80 -7.52
CA GLU A 43 11.67 6.79 -7.86
C GLU A 43 13.01 7.00 -7.12
N ASP A 44 13.40 8.26 -6.89
CA ASP A 44 14.63 8.65 -6.19
C ASP A 44 14.52 8.60 -4.66
N ARG A 45 13.28 8.61 -4.12
CA ARG A 45 12.98 8.65 -2.68
C ARG A 45 11.80 7.75 -2.35
N PRO A 46 12.03 6.42 -2.31
CA PRO A 46 10.97 5.46 -2.05
C PRO A 46 10.43 5.57 -0.62
N ASN A 47 9.12 5.39 -0.47
CA ASN A 47 8.47 5.32 0.83
C ASN A 47 7.79 3.97 0.96
N ILE A 48 8.62 2.96 1.28
CA ILE A 48 8.22 1.56 1.41
C ILE A 48 7.03 1.42 2.36
N THR A 49 7.06 2.11 3.50
CA THR A 49 5.94 2.08 4.46
C THR A 49 4.64 2.53 3.80
N PHE A 50 4.65 3.67 3.11
CA PHE A 50 3.48 4.20 2.43
C PHE A 50 2.98 3.24 1.33
N LEU A 51 3.88 2.77 0.46
CA LEU A 51 3.53 1.83 -0.60
C LEU A 51 2.94 0.52 -0.06
N SER A 52 3.49 -0.02 1.03
CA SER A 52 2.96 -1.25 1.62
C SER A 52 1.54 -1.06 2.15
N TYR A 53 1.26 0.05 2.85
CA TYR A 53 -0.11 0.34 3.31
C TYR A 53 -1.07 0.63 2.16
N LEU A 54 -0.60 1.30 1.10
CA LEU A 54 -1.38 1.52 -0.10
C LEU A 54 -1.74 0.20 -0.80
N ALA A 55 -0.76 -0.70 -0.98
CA ALA A 55 -0.97 -2.03 -1.55
C ALA A 55 -2.01 -2.83 -0.76
N ILE A 56 -1.91 -2.84 0.58
CA ILE A 56 -2.89 -3.50 1.46
C ILE A 56 -4.30 -2.89 1.28
N ALA A 57 -4.39 -1.57 1.10
CA ALA A 57 -5.66 -0.90 0.82
C ALA A 57 -6.27 -1.35 -0.52
N GLN A 58 -5.46 -1.37 -1.58
CA GLN A 58 -5.86 -1.73 -2.93
C GLN A 58 -6.39 -3.17 -2.97
N ILE A 59 -5.62 -4.15 -2.49
CA ILE A 59 -6.06 -5.55 -2.47
C ILE A 59 -7.27 -5.77 -1.56
N GLY A 60 -7.33 -5.09 -0.41
CA GLY A 60 -8.50 -5.12 0.49
C GLY A 60 -9.77 -4.55 -0.15
N THR A 61 -9.63 -3.69 -1.17
CA THR A 61 -10.74 -3.19 -2.00
C THR A 61 -10.94 -3.96 -3.31
N LYS A 62 -10.21 -5.06 -3.52
CA LYS A 62 -10.19 -5.85 -4.76
C LYS A 62 -9.74 -5.05 -5.99
N ASP A 63 -8.96 -3.99 -5.79
CA ASP A 63 -8.30 -3.29 -6.88
C ASP A 63 -6.99 -4.01 -7.22
N ILE A 64 -7.14 -5.08 -8.01
CA ILE A 64 -6.05 -6.01 -8.32
C ILE A 64 -4.98 -5.34 -9.19
N GLU A 65 -5.40 -4.56 -10.20
CA GLU A 65 -4.47 -3.92 -11.13
C GLU A 65 -3.52 -2.96 -10.40
N ASN A 66 -4.07 -2.02 -9.62
CA ASN A 66 -3.24 -1.07 -8.87
C ASN A 66 -2.42 -1.77 -7.77
N PHE A 67 -2.93 -2.84 -7.18
CA PHE A 67 -2.17 -3.66 -6.24
C PHE A 67 -0.93 -4.28 -6.88
N LEU A 68 -1.07 -4.89 -8.07
CA LEU A 68 0.04 -5.52 -8.78
C LEU A 68 1.11 -4.48 -9.16
N GLU A 69 0.71 -3.33 -9.68
CA GLU A 69 1.64 -2.23 -9.98
C GLU A 69 2.40 -1.76 -8.73
N THR A 70 1.68 -1.58 -7.62
CA THR A 70 2.28 -1.13 -6.35
C THR A 70 3.21 -2.20 -5.77
N PHE A 71 2.86 -3.48 -5.91
CA PHE A 71 3.72 -4.60 -5.51
C PHE A 71 5.00 -4.68 -6.34
N GLU A 72 4.90 -4.62 -7.67
CA GLU A 72 6.07 -4.60 -8.57
C GLU A 72 7.00 -3.42 -8.26
N GLU A 73 6.44 -2.26 -7.93
CA GLU A 73 7.21 -1.10 -7.49
C GLU A 73 7.89 -1.33 -6.14
N LEU A 74 7.17 -1.88 -5.16
CA LEU A 74 7.69 -2.19 -3.83
C LEU A 74 8.88 -3.17 -3.87
N GLU A 75 8.86 -4.13 -4.80
CA GLU A 75 9.93 -5.12 -4.97
C GLU A 75 11.24 -4.53 -5.47
N LYS A 76 11.23 -3.34 -6.07
CA LYS A 76 12.45 -2.65 -6.53
C LYS A 76 13.29 -2.08 -5.39
N TYR A 77 12.76 -2.02 -4.17
CA TYR A 77 13.37 -1.30 -3.06
C TYR A 77 13.68 -2.21 -1.87
N ASP A 78 14.87 -2.05 -1.30
CA ASP A 78 15.29 -2.74 -0.07
C ASP A 78 14.71 -2.06 1.18
N ALA A 79 14.19 -2.86 2.10
CA ALA A 79 13.72 -2.36 3.39
C ALA A 79 14.91 -1.84 4.22
N LYS A 80 14.79 -0.62 4.78
CA LYS A 80 15.88 -0.03 5.59
C LYS A 80 15.83 -0.45 7.06
N ASN A 81 14.75 -1.10 7.49
CA ASN A 81 14.55 -1.54 8.87
C ASN A 81 13.54 -2.68 8.97
N VAL A 82 13.49 -3.31 10.15
CA VAL A 82 12.62 -4.46 10.46
C VAL A 82 11.12 -4.15 10.27
N LYS A 83 10.69 -2.91 10.47
CA LYS A 83 9.28 -2.55 10.30
C LYS A 83 8.89 -2.56 8.81
N GLU A 84 9.73 -1.97 7.97
CA GLU A 84 9.54 -2.00 6.52
C GLU A 84 9.60 -3.42 5.97
N GLU A 85 10.54 -4.24 6.47
CA GLU A 85 10.65 -5.65 6.07
C GLU A 85 9.35 -6.40 6.34
N LYS A 86 8.81 -6.29 7.56
CA LYS A 86 7.53 -6.92 7.93
C LYS A 86 6.37 -6.46 7.06
N LEU A 87 6.34 -5.19 6.68
CA LEU A 87 5.31 -4.64 5.81
C LEU A 87 5.44 -5.22 4.40
N LYS A 88 6.65 -5.25 3.83
CA LYS A 88 6.91 -5.89 2.54
C LYS A 88 6.52 -7.37 2.55
N THR A 89 6.93 -8.12 3.57
CA THR A 89 6.55 -9.54 3.72
C THR A 89 5.03 -9.69 3.73
N ARG A 90 4.30 -8.84 4.45
CA ARG A 90 2.83 -8.91 4.47
C ARG A 90 2.20 -8.66 3.10
N VAL A 91 2.76 -7.74 2.31
CA VAL A 91 2.28 -7.49 0.94
C VAL A 91 2.59 -8.69 0.04
N ALA A 92 3.77 -9.30 0.17
CA ALA A 92 4.14 -10.50 -0.58
C ALA A 92 3.24 -11.70 -0.26
N GLU A 93 2.88 -11.90 1.02
CA GLU A 93 1.90 -12.92 1.43
C GLU A 93 0.54 -12.69 0.75
N LEU A 94 0.05 -11.45 0.72
CA LEU A 94 -1.21 -11.09 0.05
C LEU A 94 -1.15 -11.34 -1.46
N PHE A 95 0.01 -11.10 -2.09
CA PHE A 95 0.23 -11.43 -3.48
C PHE A 95 0.19 -12.95 -3.72
N GLN A 96 0.84 -13.73 -2.86
CA GLN A 96 0.80 -15.20 -2.94
C GLN A 96 -0.62 -15.73 -2.78
N GLU A 97 -1.36 -15.27 -1.77
CA GLU A 97 -2.78 -15.61 -1.55
C GLU A 97 -3.64 -15.29 -2.80
N LEU A 98 -3.42 -14.12 -3.42
CA LEU A 98 -4.07 -13.75 -4.68
C LEU A 98 -3.73 -14.73 -5.80
N MET A 99 -2.45 -15.03 -6.02
CA MET A 99 -2.00 -15.90 -7.11
C MET A 99 -2.49 -17.34 -6.93
N GLU A 100 -2.53 -17.86 -5.71
CA GLU A 100 -3.10 -19.16 -5.37
C GLU A 100 -4.59 -19.20 -5.74
N SER A 101 -5.36 -18.17 -5.37
CA SER A 101 -6.78 -18.09 -5.70
C SER A 101 -7.06 -18.08 -7.21
N LEU A 102 -6.18 -17.44 -8.00
CA LEU A 102 -6.26 -17.42 -9.46
C LEU A 102 -5.81 -18.74 -10.09
N GLY A 103 -4.84 -19.43 -9.47
CA GLY A 103 -4.33 -20.74 -9.89
C GLY A 103 -5.34 -21.87 -9.67
N ASP A 104 -5.98 -21.91 -8.50
CA ASP A 104 -7.02 -22.90 -8.17
C ASP A 104 -8.24 -22.80 -9.09
N THR A 105 -8.54 -21.61 -9.59
CA THR A 105 -9.62 -21.39 -10.57
C THR A 105 -9.37 -22.14 -11.90
N ARG A 106 -8.12 -22.55 -12.21
CA ARG A 106 -7.77 -23.27 -13.46
C ARG A 106 -7.74 -24.79 -13.36
N ILE A 107 -7.87 -25.37 -12.16
CA ILE A 107 -7.80 -26.84 -11.95
C ILE A 107 -9.22 -27.45 -11.75
N GLY A 108 -10.26 -26.61 -11.73
CA GLY A 108 -11.66 -27.02 -11.51
C GLY A 108 -12.54 -27.11 -12.76
N GLU A 109 -11.99 -27.06 -13.98
CA GLU A 109 -12.73 -27.24 -15.24
C GLU A 109 -12.34 -28.54 -15.97
#